data_AF-A0AAN9XIR1-F1
#
_entry.id   AF-A0AAN9XIR1-F1
#
_cell.length_a   1.000
_cell.length_b   1.000
_cell.length_c   1.000
_cell.angle_alpha   90.00
_cell.angle_beta   90.00
_cell.angle_gamma   90.00
#
_symmetry.space_group_name_H-M   'P 1'
#
loop_
_entity.id
_entity.type
_entity.pdbx_description
1 polymer ?
#
loop_
_entity_poly.entity_id
_entity_poly.type
_entity_poly.pdbx_seq_one_letter_code
_entity_poly.pdbx_strand_id
1 'polypeptide(L)'
;MGATRVVLGVGVVLGRITNNGAGIQSVLLSSRISGDALVGGGKGTKNAKLSTLERQEVQMKKAKLINMFNELLHVALPLAIITVSSKQVVCFGMFSLQLRKLQYSPKTASSRTLPRMPAFWSTEEATYNVWLIACLIQIVRWCGPHHSTGLGLGIVEHLSRICFLRYLFITVKLFHRSYITLAGFKLFFLLTVEVKPFKAASFHEVQRGNTIFTKINTQVQPHFITHTYTLLSLSLFFFFLASNLFVPSILFISSKMAKDPVRVLVTGAAGQIGYALVPMIARGVMLGPDQPVILHMLDIPPAAESLNGVKMELVDAAFPLLKGVVATTDVVEACTGVNIAVMVGGFPRKEGMERKDVMSKNVSIYKSQASALEKHAAANCKVLVVANPANTNALILKEFAPSIPEKNISCLTRLDHNRALGQISERLSVQVSDVKNVIIWGNHSSTQYPDVNHATVTTTAGEKSVRELVTDDAWLNGEFITTVQQRGAAIIKARKLSSALSAASAACDHIRDWVLGTPQGTWVSMGVYSDGSYNVPAGLIYSFPVTCANGEWTIVQGLSIDDFSRKKLDLTAEELSEEKALAYSCLN
;
A
#
# COMPACT_ATOMS: atom_id res chain seq x y z
N MET A 1 -44.43 48.08 35.37
CA MET A 1 -45.29 48.45 34.22
C MET A 1 -44.82 47.56 33.07
N GLY A 2 -45.43 46.41 32.78
CA GLY A 2 -46.76 46.23 32.18
C GLY A 2 -46.59 46.28 30.65
N ALA A 3 -47.07 45.37 29.80
CA ALA A 3 -47.96 44.24 29.99
C ALA A 3 -47.87 43.29 28.77
N THR A 4 -48.28 42.06 29.04
CA THR A 4 -48.59 40.90 28.21
C THR A 4 -49.57 41.18 27.05
N ARG A 5 -49.47 40.40 25.96
CA ARG A 5 -50.65 39.85 25.28
C ARG A 5 -50.36 38.49 24.61
N VAL A 6 -51.08 37.49 25.10
CA VAL A 6 -51.32 36.15 24.55
C VAL A 6 -52.80 36.13 24.14
N VAL A 7 -53.14 35.55 22.99
CA VAL A 7 -54.43 34.88 22.65
C VAL A 7 -54.11 33.92 21.49
N LEU A 8 -54.04 32.57 21.60
CA LEU A 8 -55.05 31.50 21.79
C LEU A 8 -56.11 31.41 20.66
N GLY A 9 -56.05 30.41 19.77
CA GLY A 9 -56.83 29.16 19.88
C GLY A 9 -57.62 28.90 18.57
N VAL A 10 -58.22 27.76 18.20
CA VAL A 10 -58.39 26.36 18.66
C VAL A 10 -59.13 25.61 17.51
N GLY A 11 -58.96 24.27 17.40
CA GLY A 11 -59.96 23.33 16.80
C GLY A 11 -59.47 22.59 15.54
N VAL A 12 -59.02 21.31 15.53
CA VAL A 12 -59.63 20.00 15.90
C VAL A 12 -60.86 19.69 15.02
N VAL A 13 -60.87 18.65 14.16
CA VAL A 13 -61.37 17.28 14.45
C VAL A 13 -61.10 16.29 13.28
N LEU A 14 -60.45 15.17 13.64
CA LEU A 14 -60.61 13.74 13.28
C LEU A 14 -60.82 13.21 11.83
N GLY A 15 -59.97 12.23 11.51
CA GLY A 15 -60.28 11.05 10.69
C GLY A 15 -59.28 9.91 10.93
N ARG A 16 -59.62 8.96 11.80
CA ARG A 16 -58.88 7.72 12.12
C ARG A 16 -59.01 6.68 11.00
N ILE A 17 -57.93 5.97 10.65
CA ILE A 17 -57.92 4.50 10.44
C ILE A 17 -56.62 3.93 11.04
N THR A 18 -56.73 2.75 11.64
CA THR A 18 -55.88 2.13 12.67
C THR A 18 -54.91 1.06 12.15
N ASN A 19 -53.77 0.94 12.87
CA ASN A 19 -53.04 -0.26 13.36
C ASN A 19 -52.45 -1.32 12.41
N ASN A 20 -51.12 -1.44 12.46
CA ASN A 20 -50.31 -2.56 13.04
C ASN A 20 -48.84 -2.37 12.61
N GLY A 21 -47.76 -2.45 13.41
CA GLY A 21 -47.52 -2.72 14.82
C GLY A 21 -45.98 -2.77 15.06
N ALA A 22 -45.54 -2.36 16.26
CA ALA A 22 -44.22 -2.52 16.91
C ALA A 22 -42.96 -1.95 16.20
N GLY A 23 -42.16 -1.00 16.71
CA GLY A 23 -41.94 -0.47 18.06
C GLY A 23 -40.66 -1.04 18.68
N ILE A 24 -39.59 -0.25 18.81
CA ILE A 24 -38.56 -0.29 19.88
C ILE A 24 -37.73 1.01 19.82
N GLN A 25 -37.71 1.76 20.92
CA GLN A 25 -36.72 2.77 21.24
C GLN A 25 -36.03 2.37 22.55
N SER A 26 -34.68 2.42 22.53
CA SER A 26 -33.71 2.60 23.62
C SER A 26 -33.86 1.87 24.97
N VAL A 27 -32.85 1.07 25.34
CA VAL A 27 -32.44 0.84 26.74
C VAL A 27 -30.92 0.93 26.85
N LEU A 28 -30.45 1.92 27.62
CA LEU A 28 -29.12 1.98 28.22
C LEU A 28 -29.00 0.90 29.30
N LEU A 29 -27.86 0.21 29.38
CA LEU A 29 -27.48 -0.57 30.56
C LEU A 29 -26.02 -0.29 30.92
N SER A 30 -25.86 0.47 31.99
CA SER A 30 -24.64 0.52 32.81
C SER A 30 -24.53 -0.74 33.66
N SER A 31 -23.33 -1.28 33.85
CA SER A 31 -23.07 -2.20 34.96
C SER A 31 -21.77 -1.83 35.66
N ARG A 32 -21.91 -1.13 36.80
CA ARG A 32 -21.00 -1.23 37.94
C ARG A 32 -21.31 -2.54 38.67
N ILE A 33 -20.30 -3.32 39.02
CA ILE A 33 -20.38 -4.25 40.16
C ILE A 33 -19.11 -4.09 40.98
N SER A 34 -19.32 -3.68 42.24
CA SER A 34 -18.39 -3.70 43.36
C SER A 34 -18.69 -4.94 44.21
N GLY A 35 -17.71 -5.50 44.92
CA GLY A 35 -17.97 -6.26 46.15
C GLY A 35 -17.27 -7.62 46.29
N ASP A 36 -16.18 -7.56 47.06
CA ASP A 36 -15.41 -8.56 47.82
C ASP A 36 -15.93 -9.98 48.16
N ALA A 37 -14.93 -10.88 48.20
CA ALA A 37 -14.65 -11.98 49.15
C ALA A 37 -15.54 -13.23 49.24
N LEU A 38 -14.97 -14.41 48.93
CA LEU A 38 -14.60 -15.46 49.91
C LEU A 38 -14.20 -16.81 49.25
N VAL A 39 -13.08 -17.34 49.75
CA VAL A 39 -12.55 -18.71 49.87
C VAL A 39 -13.43 -19.89 49.40
N GLY A 40 -12.84 -20.85 48.67
CA GLY A 40 -13.30 -22.24 48.60
C GLY A 40 -12.77 -23.03 47.40
N GLY A 41 -11.94 -24.06 47.65
CA GLY A 41 -11.36 -24.92 46.62
C GLY A 41 -12.33 -25.90 45.95
N GLY A 42 -11.93 -26.46 44.81
CA GLY A 42 -12.61 -27.60 44.18
C GLY A 42 -12.20 -27.85 42.74
N LYS A 43 -11.50 -28.98 42.50
CA LYS A 43 -11.28 -29.56 41.16
C LYS A 43 -12.64 -29.91 40.54
N GLY A 44 -12.88 -29.50 39.28
CA GLY A 44 -14.08 -29.89 38.54
C GLY A 44 -14.00 -29.53 37.06
N THR A 45 -14.14 -30.54 36.21
CA THR A 45 -14.09 -30.57 34.74
C THR A 45 -14.96 -29.51 34.04
N LYS A 46 -14.37 -28.69 33.15
CA LYS A 46 -15.08 -27.77 32.25
C LYS A 46 -15.62 -28.51 31.02
N ASN A 47 -16.93 -28.73 30.97
CA ASN A 47 -17.69 -28.90 29.73
C ASN A 47 -18.45 -27.60 29.45
N ALA A 48 -17.88 -26.70 28.65
CA ALA A 48 -18.57 -25.49 28.21
C ALA A 48 -19.43 -25.80 26.98
N LYS A 49 -20.76 -25.83 27.16
CA LYS A 49 -21.72 -25.84 26.05
C LYS A 49 -21.67 -24.48 25.34
N LEU A 50 -21.22 -24.46 24.08
CA LEU A 50 -21.31 -23.29 23.20
C LEU A 50 -22.74 -22.74 23.15
N SER A 51 -22.86 -21.42 23.26
CA SER A 51 -24.13 -20.69 23.22
C SER A 51 -24.80 -20.82 21.85
N THR A 52 -26.13 -20.69 21.81
CA THR A 52 -26.94 -20.89 20.60
C THR A 52 -26.53 -19.96 19.45
N LEU A 53 -26.01 -18.77 19.76
CA LEU A 53 -25.51 -17.78 18.80
C LEU A 53 -24.18 -18.22 18.14
N GLU A 54 -23.24 -18.77 18.90
CA GLU A 54 -21.97 -19.27 18.36
C GLU A 54 -22.19 -20.49 17.46
N ARG A 55 -23.19 -21.32 17.76
CA ARG A 55 -23.58 -22.43 16.87
C ARG A 55 -24.15 -21.94 15.55
N GLN A 56 -24.92 -20.86 15.55
CA GLN A 56 -25.45 -20.25 14.33
C GLN A 56 -24.35 -19.63 13.49
N GLU A 57 -23.34 -19.00 14.10
CA GLU A 57 -22.21 -18.42 13.38
C GLU A 57 -21.31 -19.50 12.74
N VAL A 58 -21.05 -20.60 13.45
CA VAL A 58 -20.31 -21.75 12.91
C VAL A 58 -21.08 -22.42 11.77
N GLN A 59 -22.41 -22.52 11.86
CA GLN A 59 -23.23 -23.07 10.78
C GLN A 59 -23.26 -22.15 9.55
N MET A 60 -23.32 -20.82 9.74
CA MET A 60 -23.19 -19.86 8.64
C MET A 60 -21.83 -19.93 7.95
N LYS A 61 -20.74 -20.05 8.71
CA LYS A 61 -19.38 -20.22 8.17
C LYS A 61 -19.23 -21.54 7.41
N LYS A 62 -19.83 -22.64 7.90
CA LYS A 62 -19.91 -23.92 7.18
C LYS A 62 -20.70 -23.81 5.88
N ALA A 63 -21.86 -23.16 5.90
CA ALA A 63 -22.68 -22.98 4.70
C ALA A 63 -21.97 -22.16 3.63
N LYS A 64 -21.25 -21.09 4.02
CA LYS A 64 -20.40 -20.31 3.09
C LYS A 64 -19.27 -21.14 2.49
N LEU A 65 -18.60 -21.98 3.28
CA LEU A 65 -17.50 -22.82 2.79
C LEU A 65 -17.99 -23.91 1.82
N ILE A 66 -19.15 -24.51 2.10
CA ILE A 66 -19.80 -25.50 1.23
C ILE A 66 -20.23 -24.87 -0.09
N ASN A 67 -20.82 -23.66 -0.05
CA ASN A 67 -21.19 -22.94 -1.28
C ASN A 67 -19.96 -22.57 -2.11
N MET A 68 -18.88 -22.12 -1.48
CA MET A 68 -17.63 -21.80 -2.17
C MET A 68 -17.00 -23.05 -2.82
N PHE A 69 -17.09 -24.22 -2.17
CA PHE A 69 -16.66 -25.49 -2.73
C PHE A 69 -17.55 -25.97 -3.88
N ASN A 70 -18.87 -25.79 -3.77
CA ASN A 70 -19.81 -26.14 -4.82
C ASN A 70 -19.65 -25.25 -6.06
N GLU A 71 -19.34 -23.96 -5.90
CA GLU A 71 -19.00 -23.09 -7.03
C GLU A 71 -17.68 -23.50 -7.69
N LEU A 72 -16.67 -23.89 -6.92
CA LEU A 72 -15.41 -24.43 -7.47
C LEU A 72 -15.65 -25.72 -8.25
N LEU A 73 -16.56 -26.59 -7.79
CA LEU A 73 -16.98 -27.80 -8.49
C LEU A 73 -17.77 -27.48 -9.77
N HIS A 74 -18.67 -26.50 -9.74
CA HIS A 74 -19.45 -26.08 -10.91
C HIS A 74 -18.61 -25.41 -12.01
N VAL A 75 -17.47 -24.80 -11.65
CA VAL A 75 -16.51 -24.23 -12.60
C VAL A 75 -15.52 -25.28 -13.11
N ALA A 76 -15.08 -26.20 -12.26
CA ALA A 76 -14.08 -27.21 -12.63
C ALA A 76 -14.66 -28.39 -13.45
N LEU A 77 -15.93 -28.76 -13.24
CA LEU A 77 -16.55 -29.91 -13.90
C LEU A 77 -16.82 -29.72 -15.40
N PRO A 78 -17.28 -28.55 -15.89
CA PRO A 78 -17.46 -28.31 -17.33
C PRO A 78 -16.13 -28.26 -18.09
N LEU A 79 -15.06 -27.73 -17.47
CA LEU A 79 -13.71 -27.67 -18.05
C LEU A 79 -13.09 -29.07 -18.22
N ALA A 80 -13.43 -30.02 -17.36
CA ALA A 80 -13.01 -31.42 -17.49
C ALA A 80 -13.81 -32.20 -18.55
N ILE A 81 -15.06 -31.81 -18.83
CA ILE A 81 -15.95 -32.49 -19.79
C ILE A 81 -15.62 -32.08 -21.25
N ILE A 82 -15.06 -30.89 -21.48
CA ILE A 82 -14.72 -30.38 -22.82
C ILE A 82 -13.50 -31.11 -23.46
N THR A 83 -12.76 -31.93 -22.70
CA THR A 83 -11.48 -32.51 -23.17
C THR A 83 -11.46 -34.04 -23.37
N VAL A 84 -12.60 -34.72 -23.49
CA VAL A 84 -12.62 -36.19 -23.61
C VAL A 84 -13.32 -36.66 -24.90
N SER A 85 -12.54 -37.28 -25.79
CA SER A 85 -13.04 -37.97 -26.98
C SER A 85 -13.88 -39.20 -26.62
N SER A 86 -14.83 -39.55 -27.49
CA SER A 86 -16.01 -40.41 -27.32
C SER A 86 -15.80 -41.90 -26.97
N LYS A 87 -14.63 -42.32 -26.47
CA LYS A 87 -14.37 -43.74 -26.11
C LYS A 87 -14.29 -44.06 -24.61
N GLN A 88 -14.36 -43.07 -23.70
CA GLN A 88 -14.32 -43.31 -22.24
C GLN A 88 -15.68 -43.25 -21.53
N VAL A 89 -16.76 -42.90 -22.22
CA VAL A 89 -18.12 -42.81 -21.62
C VAL A 89 -18.67 -44.19 -21.20
N VAL A 90 -18.15 -45.29 -21.76
CA VAL A 90 -18.64 -46.64 -21.47
C VAL A 90 -18.16 -47.17 -20.10
N CYS A 91 -16.98 -46.75 -19.61
CA CYS A 91 -16.45 -47.24 -18.32
C CYS A 91 -17.04 -46.53 -17.10
N PHE A 92 -17.44 -45.26 -17.22
CA PHE A 92 -18.07 -44.51 -16.12
C PHE A 92 -19.53 -44.94 -15.86
N GLY A 93 -20.22 -45.42 -16.90
CA GLY A 93 -21.56 -46.00 -16.79
C GLY A 93 -21.61 -47.27 -15.93
N MET A 94 -20.56 -48.11 -15.99
CA MET A 94 -20.49 -49.34 -15.19
C MET A 94 -20.20 -49.08 -13.71
N PHE A 95 -19.38 -48.07 -13.39
CA PHE A 95 -18.99 -47.76 -12.01
C PHE A 95 -20.11 -47.08 -11.21
N SER A 96 -20.92 -46.25 -11.87
CA SER A 96 -22.11 -45.62 -11.25
C SER A 96 -23.24 -46.62 -10.94
N LEU A 97 -23.36 -47.72 -11.70
CA LEU A 97 -24.30 -48.80 -11.42
C LEU A 97 -23.89 -49.66 -10.20
N GLN A 98 -22.59 -49.83 -9.96
CA GLN A 98 -22.08 -50.56 -8.79
C GLN A 98 -22.21 -49.76 -7.49
N LEU A 99 -22.06 -48.44 -7.53
CA LEU A 99 -22.25 -47.57 -6.36
C LEU A 99 -23.73 -47.50 -5.93
N ARG A 100 -24.70 -47.56 -6.87
CA ARG A 100 -26.13 -47.63 -6.50
C ARG A 100 -26.51 -48.94 -5.79
N LYS A 101 -25.82 -50.05 -6.04
CA LYS A 101 -26.06 -51.32 -5.32
C LYS A 101 -25.51 -51.33 -3.89
N LEU A 102 -24.56 -50.45 -3.54
CA LEU A 102 -24.00 -50.34 -2.20
C LEU A 102 -24.79 -49.42 -1.25
N GLN A 103 -25.76 -48.64 -1.78
CA GLN A 103 -26.57 -47.71 -0.98
C GLN A 103 -27.93 -48.26 -0.51
N TYR A 104 -28.28 -49.52 -0.81
CA TYR A 104 -29.53 -50.14 -0.35
C TYR A 104 -29.30 -51.54 0.24
N SER A 105 -28.99 -51.62 1.54
CA SER A 105 -29.47 -52.69 2.44
C SER A 105 -29.04 -52.40 3.89
N PRO A 106 -29.98 -52.21 4.84
CA PRO A 106 -29.67 -52.16 6.25
C PRO A 106 -29.81 -53.54 6.90
N LYS A 107 -28.80 -53.91 7.70
CA LYS A 107 -28.75 -55.02 8.68
C LYS A 107 -28.21 -56.38 8.23
N THR A 108 -27.34 -56.88 9.12
CA THR A 108 -26.87 -58.25 9.37
C THR A 108 -25.72 -58.85 8.54
N ALA A 109 -24.89 -59.56 9.30
CA ALA A 109 -24.03 -60.70 8.96
C ALA A 109 -22.54 -60.45 8.61
N SER A 110 -21.74 -60.85 9.61
CA SER A 110 -20.39 -61.43 9.61
C SER A 110 -19.83 -62.06 8.32
N SER A 111 -18.50 -61.99 8.25
CA SER A 111 -17.56 -62.90 7.55
C SER A 111 -18.07 -63.57 6.26
N ARG A 112 -17.68 -63.04 5.10
CA ARG A 112 -17.47 -63.82 3.88
C ARG A 112 -16.47 -63.14 2.95
N THR A 113 -15.50 -63.95 2.52
CA THR A 113 -14.42 -63.69 1.57
C THR A 113 -14.91 -63.21 0.20
N LEU A 114 -14.28 -62.18 -0.37
CA LEU A 114 -14.45 -61.76 -1.77
C LEU A 114 -13.47 -62.50 -2.71
N PRO A 115 -13.82 -62.77 -3.99
CA PRO A 115 -13.06 -63.62 -4.89
C PRO A 115 -11.88 -62.89 -5.57
N ARG A 116 -10.83 -63.66 -5.93
CA ARG A 116 -9.65 -63.21 -6.70
C ARG A 116 -10.04 -62.74 -8.10
N MET A 117 -9.60 -61.53 -8.50
CA MET A 117 -9.56 -61.07 -9.90
C MET A 117 -8.21 -61.39 -10.55
N PRO A 118 -8.14 -61.60 -11.90
CA PRO A 118 -6.92 -62.02 -12.59
C PRO A 118 -5.90 -60.88 -12.72
N ALA A 119 -4.62 -61.25 -12.63
CA ALA A 119 -3.47 -60.37 -12.73
C ALA A 119 -3.32 -59.78 -14.15
N PHE A 120 -3.40 -58.45 -14.28
CA PHE A 120 -3.08 -57.75 -15.54
C PHE A 120 -2.54 -56.33 -15.29
N TRP A 121 -1.50 -56.18 -14.46
CA TRP A 121 -0.76 -54.92 -14.35
C TRP A 121 0.72 -55.22 -14.06
N SER A 122 1.62 -54.67 -14.88
CA SER A 122 3.05 -54.61 -14.59
C SER A 122 3.29 -53.76 -13.33
N THR A 123 4.21 -54.23 -12.49
CA THR A 123 4.27 -54.03 -11.04
C THR A 123 4.82 -52.69 -10.52
N GLU A 124 4.83 -51.61 -11.31
CA GLU A 124 5.31 -50.29 -10.84
C GLU A 124 4.24 -49.18 -10.83
N GLU A 125 3.31 -49.14 -11.79
CA GLU A 125 2.24 -48.12 -11.82
C GLU A 125 1.09 -48.44 -10.85
N ALA A 126 0.80 -49.72 -10.61
CA ALA A 126 -0.25 -50.14 -9.68
C ALA A 126 0.10 -49.79 -8.23
N THR A 127 1.37 -49.88 -7.85
CA THR A 127 1.87 -49.58 -6.51
C THR A 127 1.77 -48.09 -6.18
N TYR A 128 1.96 -47.21 -7.17
CA TYR A 128 1.92 -45.76 -7.00
C TYR A 128 0.49 -45.22 -6.81
N ASN A 129 -0.46 -45.68 -7.63
CA ASN A 129 -1.86 -45.28 -7.52
C ASN A 129 -2.52 -45.86 -6.24
N VAL A 130 -2.15 -47.08 -5.84
CA VAL A 130 -2.61 -47.68 -4.58
C VAL A 130 -2.07 -46.91 -3.37
N TRP A 131 -0.83 -46.39 -3.43
CA TRP A 131 -0.25 -45.61 -2.33
C TRP A 131 -0.88 -44.22 -2.19
N LEU A 132 -1.12 -43.52 -3.31
CA LEU A 132 -1.77 -42.22 -3.31
C LEU A 132 -3.24 -42.31 -2.83
N ILE A 133 -3.95 -43.34 -3.27
CA ILE A 133 -5.32 -43.63 -2.83
C ILE A 133 -5.33 -44.05 -1.35
N ALA A 134 -4.35 -44.84 -0.89
CA ALA A 134 -4.23 -45.19 0.53
C ALA A 134 -3.91 -43.96 1.41
N CYS A 135 -3.06 -43.04 0.94
CA CYS A 135 -2.79 -41.77 1.63
C CYS A 135 -4.04 -40.87 1.68
N LEU A 136 -4.79 -40.76 0.59
CA LEU A 136 -6.03 -39.99 0.55
C LEU A 136 -7.12 -40.61 1.43
N ILE A 137 -7.26 -41.94 1.46
CA ILE A 137 -8.17 -42.65 2.37
C ILE A 137 -7.77 -42.45 3.83
N GLN A 138 -6.47 -42.45 4.14
CA GLN A 138 -5.96 -42.17 5.49
C GLN A 138 -6.21 -40.72 5.90
N ILE A 139 -5.99 -39.75 5.01
CA ILE A 139 -6.30 -38.32 5.24
C ILE A 139 -7.81 -38.13 5.49
N VAL A 140 -8.68 -38.77 4.69
CA VAL A 140 -10.15 -38.71 4.87
C VAL A 140 -10.60 -39.40 6.16
N ARG A 141 -9.96 -40.51 6.56
CA ARG A 141 -10.23 -41.18 7.85
C ARG A 141 -9.76 -40.37 9.06
N TRP A 142 -8.63 -39.66 8.95
CA TRP A 142 -8.09 -38.83 10.02
C TRP A 142 -8.84 -37.50 10.18
N CYS A 143 -9.44 -36.98 9.10
CA CYS A 143 -10.34 -35.82 9.11
C CYS A 143 -11.79 -36.14 9.53
N GLY A 144 -12.04 -37.33 10.10
CA GLY A 144 -13.34 -37.68 10.70
C GLY A 144 -13.76 -36.76 11.87
N PRO A 145 -15.03 -36.81 12.30
CA PRO A 145 -15.71 -35.73 13.04
C PRO A 145 -15.24 -35.49 14.49
N HIS A 146 -14.15 -36.11 14.94
CA HIS A 146 -13.65 -36.00 16.31
C HIS A 146 -12.13 -35.88 16.33
N HIS A 147 -11.59 -34.67 16.18
CA HIS A 147 -10.42 -34.17 16.92
C HIS A 147 -10.06 -32.75 16.46
N SER A 148 -10.35 -31.78 17.33
CA SER A 148 -10.02 -30.36 17.17
C SER A 148 -8.91 -29.99 18.16
N THR A 149 -7.64 -30.01 17.75
CA THR A 149 -6.56 -29.26 18.41
C THR A 149 -5.52 -28.79 17.38
N GLY A 150 -5.05 -27.53 17.53
CA GLY A 150 -4.16 -26.84 16.58
C GLY A 150 -2.79 -27.50 16.32
N LEU A 151 -2.43 -28.55 17.06
CA LEU A 151 -1.20 -29.33 16.82
C LEU A 151 -1.28 -30.20 15.55
N GLY A 152 -2.48 -30.59 15.12
CA GLY A 152 -2.69 -31.46 13.96
C GLY A 152 -2.40 -30.79 12.61
N LEU A 153 -2.67 -29.49 12.48
CA LEU A 153 -2.42 -28.74 11.23
C LEU A 153 -0.93 -28.58 10.94
N GLY A 154 -0.11 -28.31 11.96
CA GLY A 154 1.34 -28.16 11.78
C GLY A 154 2.04 -29.45 11.36
N ILE A 155 1.59 -30.60 11.88
CA ILE A 155 2.13 -31.92 11.50
C ILE A 155 1.72 -32.29 10.08
N VAL A 156 0.48 -31.97 9.67
CA VAL A 156 0.01 -32.18 8.29
C VAL A 156 0.77 -31.28 7.31
N GLU A 157 1.05 -30.03 7.67
CA GLU A 157 1.85 -29.12 6.84
C GLU A 157 3.32 -29.58 6.75
N HIS A 158 3.88 -30.12 7.82
CA HIS A 158 5.25 -30.59 7.82
C HIS A 158 5.41 -31.92 7.05
N LEU A 159 4.47 -32.85 7.20
CA LEU A 159 4.46 -34.11 6.45
C LEU A 159 4.17 -33.89 4.96
N SER A 160 3.30 -32.93 4.61
CA SER A 160 3.07 -32.57 3.19
C SER A 160 4.29 -31.91 2.56
N ARG A 161 5.04 -31.07 3.28
CA ARG A 161 6.34 -30.53 2.82
C ARG A 161 7.41 -31.63 2.65
N ILE A 162 7.48 -32.61 3.54
CA ILE A 162 8.42 -33.74 3.44
C ILE A 162 8.06 -34.64 2.25
N CYS A 163 6.77 -34.94 2.05
CA CYS A 163 6.28 -35.68 0.89
C CYS A 163 6.55 -34.93 -0.42
N PHE A 164 6.39 -33.60 -0.44
CA PHE A 164 6.67 -32.75 -1.60
C PHE A 164 8.17 -32.67 -1.93
N LEU A 165 9.03 -32.55 -0.91
CA LEU A 165 10.49 -32.54 -1.10
C LEU A 165 11.02 -33.90 -1.59
N ARG A 166 10.46 -35.02 -1.09
CA ARG A 166 10.75 -36.36 -1.63
C ARG A 166 10.26 -36.54 -3.06
N TYR A 167 9.08 -36.04 -3.38
CA TYR A 167 8.56 -36.02 -4.75
C TYR A 167 9.48 -35.23 -5.69
N LEU A 168 9.93 -34.04 -5.29
CA LEU A 168 10.85 -33.21 -6.05
C LEU A 168 12.21 -33.90 -6.26
N PHE A 169 12.76 -34.51 -5.22
CA PHE A 169 14.07 -35.19 -5.29
C PHE A 169 14.04 -36.44 -6.20
N ILE A 170 12.94 -37.20 -6.18
CA ILE A 170 12.73 -38.36 -7.05
C ILE A 170 12.49 -37.90 -8.49
N THR A 171 11.74 -36.83 -8.69
CA THR A 171 11.47 -36.27 -10.03
C THR A 171 12.76 -35.75 -10.68
N VAL A 172 13.62 -35.06 -9.93
CA VAL A 172 14.94 -34.61 -10.41
C VAL A 172 15.87 -35.78 -10.73
N LYS A 173 15.88 -36.85 -9.91
CA LYS A 173 16.66 -38.07 -10.19
C LYS A 173 16.17 -38.80 -11.45
N LEU A 174 14.86 -38.88 -11.66
CA LEU A 174 14.26 -39.47 -12.86
C LEU A 174 14.56 -38.61 -14.09
N PHE A 175 14.49 -37.28 -13.97
CA PHE A 175 14.85 -36.36 -15.04
C PHE A 175 16.34 -36.49 -15.43
N HIS A 176 17.23 -36.65 -14.45
CA HIS A 176 18.66 -36.82 -14.71
C HIS A 176 18.97 -38.15 -15.41
N ARG A 177 18.28 -39.25 -15.05
CA ARG A 177 18.39 -40.55 -15.77
C ARG A 177 17.82 -40.48 -17.19
N SER A 178 16.69 -39.81 -17.39
CA SER A 178 16.08 -39.63 -18.72
C SER A 178 16.92 -38.74 -19.64
N TYR A 179 17.58 -37.70 -19.09
CA TYR A 179 18.47 -36.81 -19.85
C TYR A 179 19.75 -37.52 -20.31
N ILE A 180 20.32 -38.40 -19.47
CA ILE A 180 21.46 -39.26 -19.85
C ILE A 180 21.06 -40.23 -20.97
N THR A 181 19.83 -40.75 -20.95
CA THR A 181 19.30 -41.65 -21.97
C THR A 181 19.03 -40.93 -23.31
N LEU A 182 18.53 -39.69 -23.26
CA LEU A 182 18.35 -38.84 -24.45
C LEU A 182 19.69 -38.38 -25.05
N ALA A 183 20.68 -38.06 -24.21
CA ALA A 183 22.03 -37.71 -24.66
C ALA A 183 22.72 -38.90 -25.34
N GLY A 184 22.54 -40.11 -24.81
CA GLY A 184 22.99 -41.36 -25.45
C GLY A 184 22.32 -41.62 -26.81
N PHE A 185 21.03 -41.33 -26.94
CA PHE A 185 20.28 -41.45 -28.20
C PHE A 185 20.74 -40.44 -29.26
N LYS A 186 21.05 -39.20 -28.83
CA LYS A 186 21.57 -38.15 -29.71
C LYS A 186 22.98 -38.48 -30.21
N LEU A 187 23.81 -39.10 -29.37
CA LEU A 187 25.15 -39.58 -29.74
C LEU A 187 25.08 -40.79 -30.70
N PHE A 188 24.14 -41.71 -30.50
CA PHE A 188 23.91 -42.85 -31.40
C PHE A 188 23.41 -42.41 -32.80
N PHE A 189 22.57 -41.37 -32.86
CA PHE A 189 22.07 -40.80 -34.12
C PHE A 189 23.15 -39.97 -34.86
N LEU A 190 24.07 -39.34 -34.13
CA LEU A 190 25.23 -38.63 -34.72
C LEU A 190 26.32 -39.59 -35.23
N LEU A 191 26.43 -40.80 -34.66
CA LEU A 191 27.39 -41.83 -35.11
C LEU A 191 26.88 -42.71 -36.26
N THR A 192 25.59 -42.62 -36.64
CA THR A 192 24.99 -43.44 -37.71
C THR A 192 24.73 -42.67 -39.02
N VAL A 193 25.07 -41.38 -39.08
CA VAL A 193 24.91 -40.54 -40.29
C VAL A 193 26.28 -39.97 -40.71
N GLU A 194 27.21 -40.86 -41.05
CA GLU A 194 28.34 -40.54 -41.92
C GLU A 194 28.10 -41.17 -43.29
N VAL A 195 27.48 -40.42 -44.20
CA VAL A 195 27.56 -40.72 -45.65
C VAL A 195 27.68 -39.39 -46.40
N LYS A 196 28.86 -39.13 -46.94
CA LYS A 196 29.10 -38.27 -48.10
C LYS A 196 29.83 -39.12 -49.15
N PRO A 197 29.85 -38.73 -50.43
CA PRO A 197 28.84 -38.02 -51.26
C PRO A 197 28.53 -38.84 -52.54
N PHE A 198 27.55 -38.47 -53.39
CA PHE A 198 27.72 -38.46 -54.86
C PHE A 198 26.51 -37.91 -55.64
N LYS A 199 26.85 -37.49 -56.87
CA LYS A 199 26.16 -36.66 -57.86
C LYS A 199 24.87 -37.23 -58.47
N ALA A 200 24.11 -36.30 -59.05
CA ALA A 200 22.90 -36.48 -59.83
C ALA A 200 22.98 -37.56 -60.93
N ALA A 201 21.95 -38.42 -60.98
CA ALA A 201 21.50 -39.11 -62.18
C ALA A 201 20.01 -39.49 -62.09
N SER A 202 19.26 -39.06 -63.11
CA SER A 202 18.05 -39.61 -63.73
C SER A 202 17.03 -40.50 -62.98
N PHE A 203 15.77 -40.07 -63.06
CA PHE A 203 14.52 -40.84 -62.97
C PHE A 203 14.56 -42.15 -63.78
N HIS A 204 14.75 -43.30 -63.13
CA HIS A 204 14.15 -44.60 -63.49
C HIS A 204 14.57 -45.72 -62.51
N GLU A 205 14.14 -45.69 -61.24
CA GLU A 205 14.27 -46.89 -60.38
C GLU A 205 13.28 -46.93 -59.18
N VAL A 206 12.07 -46.38 -59.36
CA VAL A 206 11.02 -46.35 -58.31
C VAL A 206 10.31 -47.72 -58.11
N GLN A 207 10.69 -48.80 -58.81
CA GLN A 207 9.99 -50.08 -58.72
C GLN A 207 10.73 -51.25 -58.03
N ARG A 208 11.87 -51.02 -57.36
CA ARG A 208 12.52 -52.08 -56.53
C ARG A 208 12.60 -51.81 -55.03
N GLY A 209 12.19 -50.63 -54.55
CA GLY A 209 12.16 -50.29 -53.11
C GLY A 209 10.94 -50.81 -52.33
N ASN A 210 9.87 -51.23 -53.02
CA ASN A 210 8.59 -51.58 -52.41
C ASN A 210 8.54 -52.97 -51.75
N THR A 211 9.65 -53.72 -51.73
CA THR A 211 9.71 -55.06 -51.11
C THR A 211 10.56 -55.09 -49.84
N ILE A 212 11.27 -54.00 -49.50
CA ILE A 212 12.07 -53.89 -48.26
C ILE A 212 11.35 -53.05 -47.19
N PHE A 213 10.57 -52.05 -47.58
CA PHE A 213 9.78 -51.24 -46.63
C PHE A 213 8.60 -51.99 -45.98
N THR A 214 8.13 -53.07 -46.59
CA THR A 214 7.07 -53.93 -46.05
C THR A 214 7.56 -54.93 -44.99
N LYS A 215 8.87 -55.00 -44.71
CA LYS A 215 9.42 -55.86 -43.63
C LYS A 215 9.90 -55.10 -42.39
N ILE A 216 10.01 -53.77 -42.44
CA ILE A 216 10.38 -52.95 -41.26
C ILE A 216 9.14 -52.32 -40.60
N ASN A 217 8.00 -52.25 -41.30
CA ASN A 217 6.76 -51.66 -40.79
C ASN A 217 5.91 -52.59 -39.88
N THR A 218 6.49 -53.66 -39.35
CA THR A 218 5.81 -54.61 -38.44
C THR A 218 6.45 -54.76 -37.06
N GLN A 219 7.43 -53.93 -36.70
CA GLN A 219 8.04 -53.97 -35.36
C GLN A 219 8.30 -52.60 -34.70
N VAL A 220 7.49 -51.58 -35.01
CA VAL A 220 7.36 -50.42 -34.12
C VAL A 220 5.88 -50.25 -33.79
N GLN A 221 5.50 -50.75 -32.62
CA GLN A 221 4.15 -50.71 -32.08
C GLN A 221 3.61 -49.26 -32.09
N PRO A 222 2.38 -49.00 -32.58
CA PRO A 222 1.75 -47.67 -32.54
C PRO A 222 1.69 -47.06 -31.13
N HIS A 223 1.74 -47.92 -30.11
CA HIS A 223 1.80 -47.56 -28.70
C HIS A 223 3.09 -46.81 -28.30
N PHE A 224 4.22 -47.05 -28.97
CA PHE A 224 5.49 -46.42 -28.60
C PHE A 224 5.57 -44.95 -29.03
N ILE A 225 5.00 -44.62 -30.20
CA ILE A 225 4.92 -43.25 -30.71
C ILE A 225 3.89 -42.44 -29.92
N THR A 226 2.74 -43.03 -29.59
CA THR A 226 1.75 -42.34 -28.75
C THR A 226 2.25 -42.14 -27.31
N HIS A 227 2.94 -43.10 -26.71
CA HIS A 227 3.51 -42.92 -25.36
C HIS A 227 4.59 -41.85 -25.31
N THR A 228 5.47 -41.78 -26.30
CA THR A 228 6.51 -40.73 -26.35
C THR A 228 5.92 -39.34 -26.55
N TYR A 229 4.93 -39.17 -27.44
CA TYR A 229 4.23 -37.89 -27.60
C TYR A 229 3.41 -37.49 -26.37
N THR A 230 2.82 -38.45 -25.65
CA THR A 230 2.04 -38.18 -24.44
C THR A 230 2.97 -37.78 -23.28
N LEU A 231 4.11 -38.45 -23.13
CA LEU A 231 5.11 -38.10 -22.12
C LEU A 231 5.79 -36.76 -22.42
N LEU A 232 6.07 -36.45 -23.69
CA LEU A 232 6.64 -35.16 -24.11
C LEU A 232 5.64 -34.01 -23.89
N SER A 233 4.36 -34.23 -24.19
CA SER A 233 3.31 -33.23 -23.98
C SER A 233 2.98 -33.03 -22.49
N LEU A 234 2.97 -34.09 -21.68
CA LEU A 234 2.85 -33.94 -20.21
C LEU A 234 4.07 -33.24 -19.59
N SER A 235 5.29 -33.54 -20.05
CA SER A 235 6.48 -32.87 -19.53
C SER A 235 6.57 -31.40 -19.97
N LEU A 236 6.15 -31.06 -21.20
CA LEU A 236 5.95 -29.67 -21.63
C LEU A 236 4.84 -28.98 -20.84
N PHE A 237 3.73 -29.67 -20.55
CA PHE A 237 2.64 -29.14 -19.73
C PHE A 237 3.08 -28.88 -18.28
N PHE A 238 3.80 -29.80 -17.65
CA PHE A 238 4.37 -29.59 -16.32
C PHE A 238 5.48 -28.55 -16.30
N PHE A 239 6.29 -28.46 -17.36
CA PHE A 239 7.27 -27.38 -17.52
C PHE A 239 6.56 -26.02 -17.65
N PHE A 240 5.46 -25.96 -18.40
CA PHE A 240 4.62 -24.77 -18.54
C PHE A 240 3.88 -24.42 -17.23
N LEU A 241 3.44 -25.43 -16.47
CA LEU A 241 2.82 -25.24 -15.16
C LEU A 241 3.85 -24.77 -14.13
N ALA A 242 5.05 -25.35 -14.12
CA ALA A 242 6.15 -24.93 -13.25
C ALA A 242 6.67 -23.54 -13.66
N SER A 243 6.76 -23.23 -14.95
CA SER A 243 7.14 -21.89 -15.39
C SER A 243 6.07 -20.84 -15.06
N ASN A 244 4.79 -21.19 -15.03
CA ASN A 244 3.72 -20.23 -14.71
C ASN A 244 3.28 -20.23 -13.23
N LEU A 245 3.60 -21.24 -12.43
CA LEU A 245 3.31 -21.28 -10.97
C LEU A 245 4.54 -21.07 -10.11
N PHE A 246 5.73 -21.52 -10.54
CA PHE A 246 6.96 -21.43 -9.74
C PHE A 246 7.81 -20.20 -10.07
N VAL A 247 7.81 -19.71 -11.31
CA VAL A 247 8.53 -18.48 -11.66
C VAL A 247 7.92 -17.26 -10.96
N PRO A 248 6.58 -17.07 -10.90
CA PRO A 248 6.02 -16.00 -10.07
C PRO A 248 6.35 -16.19 -8.59
N SER A 249 6.43 -17.42 -8.10
CA SER A 249 6.69 -17.71 -6.68
C SER A 249 8.16 -17.46 -6.28
N ILE A 250 9.12 -17.77 -7.15
CA ILE A 250 10.56 -17.48 -6.91
C ILE A 250 10.86 -15.99 -7.16
N LEU A 251 10.19 -15.34 -8.12
CA LEU A 251 10.24 -13.87 -8.26
C LEU A 251 9.54 -13.14 -7.11
N PHE A 252 8.46 -13.70 -6.53
CA PHE A 252 7.81 -13.16 -5.33
C PHE A 252 8.68 -13.28 -4.08
N ILE A 253 9.48 -14.35 -3.97
CA ILE A 253 10.38 -14.55 -2.82
C ILE A 253 11.65 -13.69 -2.97
N SER A 254 12.07 -13.35 -4.21
CA SER A 254 13.26 -12.53 -4.46
C SER A 254 13.04 -11.01 -4.31
N SER A 255 11.82 -10.50 -4.14
CA SER A 255 11.52 -9.05 -4.22
C SER A 255 11.08 -8.35 -2.92
N LYS A 256 11.38 -8.91 -1.74
CA LYS A 256 11.19 -8.21 -0.46
C LYS A 256 12.42 -8.32 0.44
N MET A 257 13.57 -7.85 -0.03
CA MET A 257 14.50 -7.26 0.94
C MET A 257 13.80 -6.00 1.46
N ALA A 258 13.39 -6.01 2.73
CA ALA A 258 12.79 -4.84 3.34
C ALA A 258 13.81 -3.69 3.26
N LYS A 259 13.42 -2.55 2.66
CA LYS A 259 14.24 -1.35 2.62
C LYS A 259 14.64 -0.97 4.05
N ASP A 260 15.84 -0.42 4.21
CA ASP A 260 16.26 0.08 5.52
C ASP A 260 15.31 1.18 6.00
N PRO A 261 14.97 1.23 7.30
CA PRO A 261 14.04 2.23 7.81
C PRO A 261 14.61 3.64 7.69
N VAL A 262 13.76 4.57 7.23
CA VAL A 262 14.07 6.01 7.24
C VAL A 262 13.68 6.58 8.61
N ARG A 263 14.62 7.27 9.27
CA ARG A 263 14.36 7.98 10.53
C ARG A 263 13.78 9.36 10.23
N VAL A 264 12.57 9.60 10.71
CA VAL A 264 11.82 10.85 10.49
C VAL A 264 11.58 11.54 11.82
N LEU A 265 12.17 12.71 12.00
CA LEU A 265 11.91 13.61 13.13
C LEU A 265 10.67 14.46 12.85
N VAL A 266 9.80 14.57 13.86
CA VAL A 266 8.72 15.56 13.94
C VAL A 266 8.88 16.33 15.25
N THR A 267 9.13 17.63 15.19
CA THR A 267 9.14 18.50 16.39
C THR A 267 7.75 19.05 16.67
N GLY A 268 7.42 19.44 17.91
CA GLY A 268 6.05 19.83 18.28
C GLY A 268 5.05 18.70 18.05
N ALA A 269 5.50 17.45 18.22
CA ALA A 269 4.76 16.25 17.82
C ALA A 269 3.50 16.00 18.66
N ALA A 270 3.42 16.51 19.89
CA ALA A 270 2.21 16.45 20.70
C ALA A 270 1.19 17.54 20.31
N GLY A 271 1.56 18.47 19.43
CA GLY A 271 0.68 19.50 18.90
C GLY A 271 -0.30 18.97 17.84
N GLN A 272 -1.28 19.81 17.47
CA GLN A 272 -2.36 19.43 16.54
C GLN A 272 -1.87 18.96 15.17
N ILE A 273 -0.88 19.65 14.58
CA ILE A 273 -0.30 19.23 13.29
C ILE A 273 0.50 17.93 13.48
N GLY A 274 1.31 17.83 14.55
CA GLY A 274 2.07 16.63 14.87
C GLY A 274 1.18 15.39 14.98
N TYR A 275 0.09 15.50 15.75
CA TYR A 275 -0.92 14.45 15.92
C TYR A 275 -1.58 14.02 14.60
N ALA A 276 -1.82 14.94 13.68
CA ALA A 276 -2.34 14.62 12.35
C ALA A 276 -1.26 14.02 11.41
N LEU A 277 0.00 14.40 11.57
CA LEU A 277 1.11 14.08 10.68
C LEU A 277 1.73 12.70 10.96
N VAL A 278 2.03 12.39 12.23
CA VAL A 278 2.72 11.13 12.59
C VAL A 278 2.00 9.85 12.12
N PRO A 279 0.66 9.72 12.17
CA PRO A 279 0.00 8.55 11.58
C PRO A 279 0.08 8.49 10.04
N MET A 280 0.13 9.63 9.35
CA MET A 280 0.32 9.67 7.89
C MET A 280 1.71 9.15 7.51
N ILE A 281 2.74 9.54 8.26
CA ILE A 281 4.10 9.05 8.08
C ILE A 281 4.16 7.53 8.36
N ALA A 282 3.62 7.10 9.50
CA ALA A 282 3.60 5.68 9.88
C ALA A 282 2.82 4.77 8.90
N ARG A 283 1.81 5.32 8.21
CA ARG A 283 1.04 4.62 7.18
C ARG A 283 1.75 4.55 5.82
N GLY A 284 2.85 5.30 5.62
CA GLY A 284 3.60 5.34 4.36
C GLY A 284 3.13 6.41 3.37
N VAL A 285 2.30 7.37 3.80
CA VAL A 285 1.81 8.46 2.91
C VAL A 285 2.96 9.34 2.42
N MET A 286 3.91 9.64 3.32
CA MET A 286 5.04 10.53 3.05
C MET A 286 6.11 9.91 2.15
N LEU A 287 6.43 8.61 2.34
CA LEU A 287 7.60 7.97 1.71
C LEU A 287 7.27 6.76 0.82
N GLY A 288 6.00 6.42 0.69
CA GLY A 288 5.53 5.29 -0.10
C GLY A 288 5.16 4.06 0.75
N PRO A 289 4.40 3.13 0.16
CA PRO A 289 3.82 1.98 0.86
C PRO A 289 4.83 0.86 1.18
N ASP A 290 6.07 0.98 0.68
CA ASP A 290 7.13 -0.02 0.79
C ASP A 290 8.34 0.45 1.60
N GLN A 291 8.29 1.67 2.17
CA GLN A 291 9.38 2.27 2.93
C GLN A 291 9.10 2.17 4.44
N PRO A 292 9.84 1.34 5.20
CA PRO A 292 9.76 1.34 6.66
C PRO A 292 10.24 2.67 7.25
N VAL A 293 9.69 3.05 8.40
CA VAL A 293 10.03 4.31 9.09
C VAL A 293 10.28 4.11 10.58
N ILE A 294 11.16 4.91 11.14
CA ILE A 294 11.31 5.09 12.60
C ILE A 294 10.96 6.54 12.90
N LEU A 295 9.97 6.76 13.75
CA LEU A 295 9.56 8.11 14.15
C LEU A 295 10.38 8.58 15.34
N HIS A 296 10.97 9.76 15.23
CA HIS A 296 11.50 10.53 16.33
C HIS A 296 10.53 11.69 16.59
N MET A 297 9.95 11.75 17.78
CA MET A 297 8.97 12.74 18.16
C MET A 297 9.56 13.60 19.27
N LEU A 298 9.73 14.90 18.99
CA LEU A 298 10.24 15.89 19.93
C LEU A 298 9.12 16.83 20.35
N ASP A 299 9.00 17.07 21.65
CA ASP A 299 8.21 18.17 22.19
C ASP A 299 8.91 18.79 23.41
N ILE A 300 8.29 19.78 24.03
CA ILE A 300 8.83 20.43 25.23
C ILE A 300 8.49 19.64 26.52
N PRO A 301 9.26 19.78 27.61
CA PRO A 301 9.01 19.07 28.87
C PRO A 301 7.56 19.14 29.39
N PRO A 302 6.86 20.28 29.32
CA PRO A 302 5.45 20.36 29.73
C PRO A 302 4.48 19.48 28.92
N ALA A 303 4.87 19.05 27.72
CA ALA A 303 4.05 18.22 26.84
C ALA A 303 4.44 16.73 26.88
N ALA A 304 5.37 16.32 27.76
CA ALA A 304 5.92 14.96 27.79
C ALA A 304 4.85 13.87 27.96
N GLU A 305 3.86 14.07 28.84
CA GLU A 305 2.76 13.10 29.03
C GLU A 305 1.89 12.99 27.78
N SER A 306 1.53 14.12 27.17
CA SER A 306 0.77 14.16 25.91
C SER A 306 1.53 13.45 24.79
N LEU A 307 2.83 13.73 24.66
CA LEU A 307 3.72 13.10 23.68
C LEU A 307 3.77 11.57 23.86
N ASN A 308 3.83 11.09 25.11
CA ASN A 308 3.76 9.67 25.41
C ASN A 308 2.39 9.07 25.03
N GLY A 309 1.29 9.81 25.24
CA GLY A 309 -0.04 9.44 24.75
C GLY A 309 -0.06 9.23 23.24
N VAL A 310 0.52 10.16 22.46
CA VAL A 310 0.63 10.02 20.99
C VAL A 310 1.44 8.76 20.61
N LYS A 311 2.51 8.45 21.34
CA LYS A 311 3.28 7.22 21.13
C LYS A 311 2.44 5.97 21.39
N MET A 312 1.62 5.95 22.44
CA MET A 312 0.72 4.83 22.73
C MET A 312 -0.27 4.60 21.58
N GLU A 313 -0.90 5.65 21.06
CA GLU A 313 -1.83 5.55 19.94
C GLU A 313 -1.16 5.04 18.64
N LEU A 314 0.09 5.44 18.38
CA LEU A 314 0.88 4.92 17.25
C LEU A 314 1.15 3.42 17.37
N VAL A 315 1.38 2.92 18.60
CA VAL A 315 1.57 1.49 18.87
C VAL A 315 0.24 0.74 18.68
N ASP A 316 -0.85 1.27 19.24
CA ASP A 316 -2.19 0.67 19.16
C ASP A 316 -2.72 0.59 17.72
N ALA A 317 -2.32 1.53 16.86
CA ALA A 317 -2.71 1.55 15.45
C ALA A 317 -2.06 0.46 14.58
N ALA A 318 -1.11 -0.31 15.12
CA ALA A 318 -0.49 -1.48 14.49
C ALA A 318 0.01 -1.24 13.05
N PHE A 319 0.67 -0.10 12.81
CA PHE A 319 1.20 0.25 11.49
C PHE A 319 2.37 -0.68 11.09
N PRO A 320 2.28 -1.46 10.00
CA PRO A 320 3.31 -2.43 9.65
C PRO A 320 4.63 -1.81 9.17
N LEU A 321 4.60 -0.57 8.69
CA LEU A 321 5.78 0.18 8.24
C LEU A 321 6.51 0.87 9.40
N LEU A 322 5.85 1.07 10.54
CA LEU A 322 6.45 1.70 11.71
C LEU A 322 7.33 0.70 12.46
N LYS A 323 8.65 0.95 12.48
CA LYS A 323 9.66 0.06 13.06
C LYS A 323 10.17 0.52 14.43
N GLY A 324 9.85 1.75 14.82
CA GLY A 324 10.22 2.29 16.13
C GLY A 324 9.64 3.69 16.34
N VAL A 325 9.46 4.04 17.61
CA VAL A 325 9.01 5.38 18.03
C VAL A 325 9.85 5.84 19.23
N VAL A 326 10.66 6.87 18.99
CA VAL A 326 11.33 7.67 20.03
C VAL A 326 10.42 8.84 20.36
N ALA A 327 10.05 9.01 21.61
CA ALA A 327 9.25 10.12 22.11
C ALA A 327 10.03 10.76 23.24
N THR A 328 10.55 11.97 23.01
CA THR A 328 11.52 12.59 23.91
C THR A 328 11.35 14.11 23.96
N THR A 329 11.93 14.70 24.99
CA THR A 329 12.05 16.16 25.13
C THR A 329 13.50 16.62 25.02
N ASP A 330 14.43 15.68 24.79
CA ASP A 330 15.83 15.96 24.50
C ASP A 330 16.03 16.14 22.99
N VAL A 331 16.50 17.33 22.62
CA VAL A 331 16.74 17.72 21.22
C VAL A 331 17.83 16.85 20.57
N VAL A 332 18.86 16.46 21.32
CA VAL A 332 19.97 15.63 20.80
C VAL A 332 19.48 14.22 20.48
N GLU A 333 18.76 13.59 21.41
CA GLU A 333 18.16 12.26 21.19
C GLU A 333 17.21 12.30 19.99
N ALA A 334 16.36 13.33 19.92
CA ALA A 334 15.43 13.50 18.81
C ALA A 334 16.13 13.65 17.45
N CYS A 335 17.25 14.36 17.37
CA CYS A 335 17.97 14.60 16.11
C CYS A 335 18.92 13.45 15.72
N THR A 336 19.17 12.47 16.59
CA THR A 336 20.19 11.44 16.35
C THR A 336 19.85 10.54 15.17
N GLY A 337 20.69 10.58 14.14
CA GLY A 337 20.65 9.73 12.94
C GLY A 337 19.47 9.99 12.01
N VAL A 338 18.75 11.10 12.17
CA VAL A 338 17.53 11.37 11.40
C VAL A 338 17.86 11.69 9.94
N ASN A 339 17.06 11.15 9.01
CA ASN A 339 17.21 11.35 7.57
C ASN A 339 16.30 12.48 7.06
N ILE A 340 15.17 12.69 7.75
CA ILE A 340 14.19 13.73 7.45
C ILE A 340 13.80 14.39 8.77
N ALA A 341 13.76 15.72 8.80
CA ALA A 341 13.34 16.49 9.95
C ALA A 341 12.20 17.45 9.56
N VAL A 342 11.00 17.20 10.08
CA VAL A 342 9.83 18.06 9.89
C VAL A 342 9.64 18.93 11.13
N MET A 343 10.00 20.20 11.00
CA MET A 343 10.09 21.17 12.09
C MET A 343 8.73 21.87 12.28
N VAL A 344 7.84 21.26 13.04
CA VAL A 344 6.48 21.79 13.32
C VAL A 344 6.42 22.57 14.62
N GLY A 345 7.33 22.27 15.56
CA GLY A 345 7.46 22.98 16.83
C GLY A 345 7.88 24.43 16.63
N GLY A 346 7.14 25.35 17.27
CA GLY A 346 7.43 26.77 17.30
C GLY A 346 6.57 27.46 18.36
N PHE A 347 6.92 28.69 18.71
CA PHE A 347 6.16 29.48 19.66
C PHE A 347 5.05 30.23 18.92
N PRO A 348 3.76 29.88 19.12
CA PRO A 348 2.67 30.57 18.44
C PRO A 348 2.52 32.00 18.97
N ARG A 349 2.13 32.93 18.08
CA ARG A 349 1.77 34.29 18.51
C ARG A 349 0.56 34.23 19.45
N LYS A 350 0.70 34.79 20.64
CA LYS A 350 -0.38 34.99 21.61
C LYS A 350 -0.89 36.44 21.54
N GLU A 351 -2.10 36.65 22.02
CA GLU A 351 -2.67 38.00 22.18
C GLU A 351 -1.74 38.87 23.03
N GLY A 352 -1.56 40.13 22.61
CA GLY A 352 -0.64 41.09 23.26
C GLY A 352 0.85 40.95 22.91
N MET A 353 1.26 39.92 22.16
CA MET A 353 2.67 39.80 21.75
C MET A 353 2.99 40.60 20.48
N GLU A 354 4.11 41.31 20.52
CA GLU A 354 4.65 42.01 19.36
C GLU A 354 5.31 41.02 18.38
N ARG A 355 5.45 41.43 17.12
CA ARG A 355 6.12 40.60 16.08
C ARG A 355 7.55 40.26 16.50
N LYS A 356 8.26 41.20 17.11
CA LYS A 356 9.64 41.03 17.59
C LYS A 356 9.74 39.98 18.70
N ASP A 357 8.81 39.95 19.65
CA ASP A 357 8.81 38.96 20.74
C ASP A 357 8.63 37.54 20.22
N VAL A 358 7.69 37.37 19.28
CA VAL A 358 7.42 36.07 18.65
C VAL A 358 8.62 35.62 17.82
N MET A 359 9.25 36.54 17.09
CA MET A 359 10.45 36.28 16.32
C MET A 359 11.60 35.83 17.24
N SER A 360 11.92 36.59 18.28
CA SER A 360 13.00 36.29 19.22
C SER A 360 12.86 34.90 19.86
N LYS A 361 11.65 34.51 20.28
CA LYS A 361 11.40 33.17 20.83
C LYS A 361 11.61 32.05 19.81
N ASN A 362 11.11 32.21 18.59
CA ASN A 362 11.27 31.19 17.55
C ASN A 362 12.73 31.08 17.10
N VAL A 363 13.42 32.21 16.89
CA VAL A 363 14.85 32.25 16.52
C VAL A 363 15.70 31.42 17.51
N SER A 364 15.47 31.58 18.82
CA SER A 364 16.19 30.81 19.85
C SER A 364 15.94 29.29 19.75
N ILE A 365 14.68 28.89 19.51
CA ILE A 365 14.31 27.48 19.30
C ILE A 365 15.03 26.90 18.08
N TYR A 366 14.96 27.60 16.95
CA TYR A 366 15.54 27.14 15.69
C TYR A 366 17.07 27.13 15.71
N LYS A 367 17.72 28.07 16.41
CA LYS A 367 19.17 28.05 16.65
C LYS A 367 19.62 26.78 17.39
N SER A 368 18.92 26.42 18.47
CA SER A 368 19.21 25.21 19.26
C SER A 368 19.00 23.94 18.44
N GLN A 369 17.87 23.84 17.73
CA GLN A 369 17.55 22.69 16.89
C GLN A 369 18.50 22.56 15.69
N ALA A 370 18.92 23.67 15.08
CA ALA A 370 19.91 23.69 14.00
C ALA A 370 21.24 23.08 14.48
N SER A 371 21.74 23.51 15.65
CA SER A 371 22.98 22.99 16.23
C SER A 371 22.91 21.48 16.51
N ALA A 372 21.75 20.97 16.92
CA ALA A 372 21.54 19.55 17.16
C ALA A 372 21.45 18.75 15.85
N LEU A 373 20.72 19.26 14.85
CA LEU A 373 20.64 18.64 13.53
C LEU A 373 22.03 18.56 12.86
N GLU A 374 22.79 19.65 12.87
CA GLU A 374 24.14 19.69 12.31
C GLU A 374 25.05 18.61 12.91
N LYS A 375 25.00 18.39 14.22
CA LYS A 375 25.91 17.46 14.91
C LYS A 375 25.45 16.01 14.89
N HIS A 376 24.14 15.78 14.86
CA HIS A 376 23.59 14.46 15.17
C HIS A 376 22.72 13.86 14.07
N ALA A 377 22.21 14.65 13.11
CA ALA A 377 21.45 14.11 11.99
C ALA A 377 22.33 13.36 11.00
N ALA A 378 21.71 12.60 10.10
CA ALA A 378 22.44 12.01 8.98
C ALA A 378 23.00 13.13 8.07
N ALA A 379 24.17 12.91 7.45
CA ALA A 379 24.85 13.91 6.63
C ALA A 379 23.98 14.52 5.51
N ASN A 380 23.07 13.72 4.93
CA ASN A 380 22.14 14.15 3.87
C ASN A 380 20.71 14.37 4.40
N CYS A 381 20.55 14.76 5.66
CA CYS A 381 19.24 15.00 6.27
C CYS A 381 18.48 16.09 5.51
N LYS A 382 17.21 15.82 5.18
CA LYS A 382 16.29 16.79 4.57
C LYS A 382 15.43 17.46 5.63
N VAL A 383 15.49 18.78 5.70
CA VAL A 383 14.79 19.58 6.71
C VAL A 383 13.65 20.34 6.06
N LEU A 384 12.44 20.15 6.58
CA LEU A 384 11.24 20.88 6.19
C LEU A 384 10.72 21.68 7.39
N VAL A 385 10.79 23.00 7.30
CA VAL A 385 10.25 23.91 8.33
C VAL A 385 8.79 24.22 8.07
N VAL A 386 7.96 23.95 9.07
CA VAL A 386 6.50 24.18 9.04
C VAL A 386 6.09 25.27 10.04
N ALA A 387 6.79 25.42 11.16
CA ALA A 387 6.41 26.39 12.16
C ALA A 387 6.66 27.83 11.71
N ASN A 388 5.70 28.71 11.98
CA ASN A 388 5.76 30.11 11.56
C ASN A 388 6.70 30.96 12.42
N PRO A 389 7.37 31.98 11.83
CA PRO A 389 7.42 32.31 10.39
C PRO A 389 8.30 31.31 9.62
N ALA A 390 7.72 30.52 8.70
CA ALA A 390 8.36 29.31 8.19
C ALA A 390 9.63 29.59 7.38
N ASN A 391 9.58 30.58 6.49
CA ASN A 391 10.73 31.00 5.66
C ASN A 391 11.88 31.50 6.54
N THR A 392 11.59 32.41 7.46
CA THR A 392 12.60 33.02 8.34
C THR A 392 13.17 32.01 9.34
N ASN A 393 12.35 31.12 9.90
CA ASN A 393 12.83 30.02 10.74
C ASN A 393 13.76 29.06 9.97
N ALA A 394 13.45 28.75 8.71
CA ALA A 394 14.32 27.96 7.84
C ALA A 394 15.64 28.68 7.53
N LEU A 395 15.61 30.00 7.34
CA LEU A 395 16.81 30.80 7.13
C LEU A 395 17.72 30.76 8.37
N ILE A 396 17.16 30.96 9.56
CA ILE A 396 17.90 30.83 10.82
C ILE A 396 18.47 29.42 10.99
N LEU A 397 17.69 28.38 10.67
CA LEU A 397 18.17 27.00 10.72
C LEU A 397 19.39 26.80 9.80
N LYS A 398 19.33 27.33 8.57
CA LYS A 398 20.44 27.28 7.60
C LYS A 398 21.69 27.97 8.11
N GLU A 399 21.56 29.12 8.76
CA GLU A 399 22.70 29.88 9.26
C GLU A 399 23.39 29.23 10.46
N PHE A 400 22.63 28.54 11.31
CA PHE A 400 23.16 27.85 12.48
C PHE A 400 23.44 26.35 12.26
N ALA A 401 23.33 25.88 11.01
CA ALA A 401 23.73 24.54 10.59
C ALA A 401 24.50 24.60 9.26
N PRO A 402 25.63 25.33 9.18
CA PRO A 402 26.34 25.59 7.93
C PRO A 402 26.88 24.33 7.23
N SER A 403 27.05 23.22 7.93
CA SER A 403 27.47 21.95 7.32
C SER A 403 26.33 21.17 6.65
N ILE A 404 25.07 21.47 6.98
CA ILE A 404 23.93 20.91 6.24
C ILE A 404 23.86 21.62 4.88
N PRO A 405 23.85 20.87 3.76
CA PRO A 405 23.74 21.48 2.44
C PRO A 405 22.53 22.41 2.36
N GLU A 406 22.70 23.63 1.84
CA GLU A 406 21.62 24.62 1.78
C GLU A 406 20.40 24.13 0.98
N LYS A 407 20.63 23.26 -0.02
CA LYS A 407 19.56 22.59 -0.77
C LYS A 407 18.74 21.61 0.05
N ASN A 408 19.23 21.18 1.21
CA ASN A 408 18.52 20.26 2.10
C ASN A 408 17.66 20.98 3.14
N ILE A 409 17.52 22.31 3.08
CA ILE A 409 16.67 23.08 3.98
C ILE A 409 15.55 23.73 3.16
N SER A 410 14.31 23.43 3.51
CA SER A 410 13.12 24.00 2.89
C SER A 410 12.11 24.48 3.92
N CYS A 411 11.11 25.25 3.48
CA CYS A 411 9.93 25.59 4.26
C CYS A 411 8.63 25.29 3.51
N LEU A 412 7.54 25.16 4.27
CA LEU A 412 6.27 24.68 3.75
C LEU A 412 5.39 25.79 3.14
N THR A 413 5.43 25.93 1.81
CA THR A 413 4.41 26.66 1.02
C THR A 413 3.47 25.74 0.25
N ARG A 414 3.65 24.42 0.39
CA ARG A 414 2.82 23.40 -0.26
C ARG A 414 1.36 23.45 0.16
N LEU A 415 1.06 23.87 1.39
CA LEU A 415 -0.33 24.04 1.83
C LEU A 415 -1.02 25.16 1.03
N ASP A 416 -0.33 26.26 0.77
CA ASP A 416 -0.87 27.34 -0.03
C ASP A 416 -1.03 26.94 -1.49
N HIS A 417 -0.06 26.20 -2.03
CA HIS A 417 -0.14 25.59 -3.36
C HIS A 417 -1.39 24.70 -3.47
N ASN A 418 -1.58 23.78 -2.51
CA ASN A 418 -2.75 22.90 -2.49
C ASN A 418 -4.07 23.68 -2.31
N ARG A 419 -4.07 24.79 -1.55
CA ARG A 419 -5.25 25.68 -1.43
C ARG A 419 -5.57 26.36 -2.76
N ALA A 420 -4.57 26.84 -3.49
CA ALA A 420 -4.73 27.45 -4.81
C ALA A 420 -5.31 26.43 -5.82
N LEU A 421 -4.77 25.21 -5.86
CA LEU A 421 -5.33 24.10 -6.66
C LEU A 421 -6.81 23.88 -6.33
N GLY A 422 -7.15 23.79 -5.03
CA GLY A 422 -8.52 23.61 -4.58
C GLY A 422 -9.45 24.76 -4.97
N GLN A 423 -9.01 26.02 -4.92
CA GLN A 423 -9.84 27.16 -5.33
C GLN A 423 -10.14 27.15 -6.83
N ILE A 424 -9.16 26.77 -7.66
CA ILE A 424 -9.36 26.66 -9.12
C ILE A 424 -10.31 25.49 -9.44
N SER A 425 -10.10 24.35 -8.78
CA SER A 425 -10.97 23.17 -8.90
C SER A 425 -12.43 23.49 -8.57
N GLU A 426 -12.68 24.19 -7.46
CA GLU A 426 -14.02 24.63 -7.07
C GLU A 426 -14.60 25.66 -8.05
N ARG A 427 -13.80 26.65 -8.48
CA ARG A 427 -14.25 27.70 -9.42
C ARG A 427 -14.71 27.12 -10.75
N LEU A 428 -14.00 26.12 -11.26
CA LEU A 428 -14.30 25.46 -12.53
C LEU A 428 -15.20 24.22 -12.38
N SER A 429 -15.49 23.79 -11.15
CA SER A 429 -16.22 22.55 -10.84
C SER A 429 -15.59 21.31 -11.52
N VAL A 430 -14.26 21.23 -11.50
CA VAL A 430 -13.46 20.13 -12.05
C VAL A 430 -12.77 19.34 -10.93
N GLN A 431 -12.27 18.14 -11.21
CA GLN A 431 -11.50 17.40 -10.21
C GLN A 431 -10.17 18.09 -9.94
N VAL A 432 -9.76 18.16 -8.67
CA VAL A 432 -8.49 18.80 -8.31
C VAL A 432 -7.28 18.11 -8.94
N SER A 433 -7.37 16.80 -9.25
CA SER A 433 -6.34 16.05 -9.96
C SER A 433 -6.12 16.52 -11.40
N ASP A 434 -7.10 17.22 -11.98
CA ASP A 434 -6.98 17.76 -13.33
C ASP A 434 -6.26 19.11 -13.33
N VAL A 435 -6.13 19.77 -12.18
CA VAL A 435 -5.47 21.08 -12.02
C VAL A 435 -4.01 20.88 -11.63
N LYS A 436 -3.08 21.52 -12.33
CA LYS A 436 -1.65 21.49 -12.00
C LYS A 436 -0.95 22.82 -12.28
N ASN A 437 0.30 22.91 -11.84
CA ASN A 437 1.24 23.96 -12.21
C ASN A 437 0.91 25.39 -11.74
N VAL A 438 0.06 25.52 -10.71
CA VAL A 438 0.01 26.76 -9.92
C VAL A 438 1.34 26.99 -9.22
N ILE A 439 1.65 28.24 -8.92
CA ILE A 439 2.90 28.61 -8.26
C ILE A 439 2.58 29.48 -7.06
N ILE A 440 3.30 29.25 -5.96
CA ILE A 440 3.29 30.16 -4.81
C ILE A 440 4.66 30.78 -4.78
N TRP A 441 4.73 32.09 -5.01
CA TRP A 441 5.97 32.85 -4.91
C TRP A 441 6.08 33.50 -3.53
N GLY A 442 7.27 33.47 -2.96
CA GLY A 442 7.63 34.29 -1.79
C GLY A 442 7.44 33.65 -0.42
N ASN A 443 6.97 34.48 0.51
CA ASN A 443 6.82 34.13 1.91
C ASN A 443 5.60 33.24 2.17
N HIS A 444 5.63 32.39 3.18
CA HIS A 444 4.42 31.78 3.74
C HIS A 444 3.68 32.79 4.63
N SER A 445 3.09 33.80 4.00
CA SER A 445 2.41 34.92 4.68
C SER A 445 1.24 35.44 3.84
N SER A 446 0.63 36.56 4.25
CA SER A 446 -0.35 37.28 3.44
C SER A 446 0.25 38.02 2.23
N THR A 447 1.57 38.14 2.12
CA THR A 447 2.21 38.77 0.95
C THR A 447 2.48 37.78 -0.19
N GLN A 448 2.33 36.47 0.07
CA GLN A 448 2.52 35.42 -0.93
C GLN A 448 1.78 35.74 -2.24
N TYR A 449 2.33 35.30 -3.36
CA TYR A 449 1.68 35.43 -4.66
C TYR A 449 1.28 34.06 -5.22
N PRO A 450 -0.02 33.71 -5.14
CA PRO A 450 -0.61 32.59 -5.85
C PRO A 450 -0.76 32.93 -7.34
N ASP A 451 0.11 32.34 -8.15
CA ASP A 451 0.22 32.56 -9.58
C ASP A 451 -0.44 31.42 -10.37
N VAL A 452 -1.24 31.83 -11.36
CA VAL A 452 -2.02 30.97 -12.27
C VAL A 452 -1.63 31.17 -13.74
N ASN A 453 -0.67 32.06 -14.04
CA ASN A 453 -0.23 32.36 -15.40
C ASN A 453 0.26 31.11 -16.15
N HIS A 454 0.84 30.18 -15.39
CA HIS A 454 1.42 28.94 -15.91
C HIS A 454 0.62 27.68 -15.49
N ALA A 455 -0.51 27.88 -14.81
CA ALA A 455 -1.36 26.79 -14.34
C ALA A 455 -2.23 26.26 -15.48
N THR A 456 -2.46 24.95 -15.46
CA THR A 456 -3.26 24.26 -16.48
C THR A 456 -4.30 23.34 -15.84
N VAL A 457 -5.34 23.05 -16.61
CA VAL A 457 -6.37 22.08 -16.28
C VAL A 457 -6.51 21.08 -17.42
N THR A 458 -6.53 19.79 -17.09
CA THR A 458 -6.82 18.72 -18.04
C THR A 458 -8.31 18.71 -18.36
N THR A 459 -8.66 18.82 -19.63
CA THR A 459 -10.04 18.75 -20.11
C THR A 459 -10.20 17.64 -21.14
N THR A 460 -11.43 17.35 -21.57
CA THR A 460 -11.69 16.42 -22.67
C THR A 460 -11.07 16.87 -24.00
N ALA A 461 -10.77 18.17 -24.15
CA ALA A 461 -10.10 18.75 -25.31
C ALA A 461 -8.57 18.89 -25.14
N GLY A 462 -8.00 18.31 -24.08
CA GLY A 462 -6.58 18.41 -23.74
C GLY A 462 -6.29 19.39 -22.60
N GLU A 463 -5.01 19.70 -22.37
CA GLU A 463 -4.58 20.65 -21.36
C GLU A 463 -4.86 22.09 -21.81
N LYS A 464 -5.52 22.85 -20.94
CA LYS A 464 -5.89 24.25 -21.17
C LYS A 464 -5.37 25.13 -20.05
N SER A 465 -5.04 26.39 -20.35
CA SER A 465 -4.58 27.32 -19.31
C SER A 465 -5.74 27.67 -18.35
N VAL A 466 -5.43 27.90 -17.08
CA VAL A 466 -6.43 28.32 -16.10
C VAL A 466 -7.07 29.65 -16.50
N ARG A 467 -6.29 30.60 -17.04
CA ARG A 467 -6.82 31.89 -17.52
C ARG A 467 -7.83 31.72 -18.66
N GLU A 468 -7.53 30.84 -19.63
CA GLU A 468 -8.45 30.54 -20.75
C GLU A 468 -9.76 29.94 -20.26
N LEU A 469 -9.74 29.07 -19.24
CA LEU A 469 -10.95 28.41 -18.76
C LEU A 469 -11.78 29.27 -17.81
N VAL A 470 -11.14 30.05 -16.94
CA VAL A 470 -11.84 30.89 -15.96
C VAL A 470 -12.41 32.14 -16.63
N THR A 471 -11.73 32.70 -17.64
CA THR A 471 -12.15 33.91 -18.39
C THR A 471 -12.52 35.13 -17.51
N ASP A 472 -11.93 35.23 -16.32
CA ASP A 472 -12.22 36.26 -15.32
C ASP A 472 -10.93 36.69 -14.61
N ASP A 473 -10.16 37.55 -15.28
CA ASP A 473 -8.90 38.07 -14.75
C ASP A 473 -9.09 38.95 -13.51
N ALA A 474 -10.27 39.57 -13.33
CA ALA A 474 -10.57 40.37 -12.15
C ALA A 474 -10.67 39.47 -10.90
N TRP A 475 -11.32 38.30 -11.04
CA TRP A 475 -11.33 37.30 -9.98
C TRP A 475 -9.94 36.71 -9.73
N LEU A 476 -9.22 36.31 -10.80
CA LEU A 476 -7.89 35.69 -10.68
C LEU A 476 -6.85 36.63 -10.05
N ASN A 477 -6.84 37.92 -10.42
CA ASN A 477 -5.87 38.89 -9.93
C ASN A 477 -6.32 39.58 -8.62
N GLY A 478 -7.52 39.28 -8.10
CA GLY A 478 -8.11 39.91 -6.92
C GLY A 478 -8.59 38.90 -5.87
N GLU A 479 -9.82 38.42 -6.02
CA GLU A 479 -10.49 37.57 -5.03
C GLU A 479 -9.77 36.23 -4.82
N PHE A 480 -9.29 35.60 -5.90
CA PHE A 480 -8.53 34.35 -5.82
C PHE A 480 -7.29 34.49 -4.94
N ILE A 481 -6.44 35.49 -5.23
CA ILE A 481 -5.22 35.78 -4.47
C ILE A 481 -5.58 36.04 -2.99
N THR A 482 -6.54 36.92 -2.75
CA THR A 482 -6.97 37.29 -1.39
C THR A 482 -7.51 36.08 -0.62
N THR A 483 -8.28 35.22 -1.27
CA THR A 483 -8.87 34.02 -0.67
C THR A 483 -7.80 33.02 -0.26
N VAL A 484 -6.77 32.81 -1.09
CA VAL A 484 -5.64 31.93 -0.75
C VAL A 484 -4.83 32.53 0.41
N GLN A 485 -4.47 33.82 0.32
CA GLN A 485 -3.73 34.55 1.37
C GLN A 485 -4.44 34.49 2.74
N GLN A 486 -5.77 34.61 2.74
CA GLN A 486 -6.58 34.65 3.97
C GLN A 486 -7.19 33.29 4.36
N ARG A 487 -6.86 32.21 3.64
CA ARG A 487 -7.48 30.90 3.87
C ARG A 487 -7.23 30.35 5.27
N GLY A 488 -6.05 30.59 5.83
CA GLY A 488 -5.71 30.21 7.20
C GLY A 488 -6.64 30.87 8.23
N ALA A 489 -6.86 32.18 8.10
CA ALA A 489 -7.75 32.94 8.97
C ALA A 489 -9.21 32.48 8.83
N ALA A 490 -9.67 32.18 7.62
CA ALA A 490 -11.00 31.64 7.37
C ALA A 490 -11.21 30.28 8.08
N ILE A 491 -10.21 29.39 8.05
CA ILE A 491 -10.28 28.09 8.74
C ILE A 491 -10.31 28.29 10.26
N ILE A 492 -9.48 29.19 10.81
CA ILE A 492 -9.49 29.51 12.25
C ILE A 492 -10.86 30.05 12.67
N LYS A 493 -11.45 30.96 11.89
CA LYS A 493 -12.77 31.51 12.16
C LYS A 493 -13.85 30.42 12.23
N ALA A 494 -13.80 29.47 11.29
CA ALA A 494 -14.77 28.39 11.17
C ALA A 494 -14.60 27.29 12.24
N ARG A 495 -13.37 26.81 12.47
CA ARG A 495 -13.08 25.67 13.35
C ARG A 495 -12.66 26.03 14.77
N LYS A 496 -12.36 27.31 15.03
CA LYS A 496 -11.71 27.82 16.25
C LYS A 496 -10.30 27.27 16.51
N LEU A 497 -9.77 26.52 15.54
CA LEU A 497 -8.46 25.88 15.56
C LEU A 497 -7.77 26.10 14.21
N SER A 498 -6.44 26.08 14.22
CA SER A 498 -5.64 26.16 13.00
C SER A 498 -5.85 24.93 12.10
N SER A 499 -5.41 25.06 10.84
CA SER A 499 -5.54 24.01 9.83
C SER A 499 -4.52 22.88 10.05
N ALA A 500 -4.82 21.97 10.99
CA ALA A 500 -3.93 20.86 11.34
C ALA A 500 -3.84 19.78 10.24
N LEU A 501 -4.98 19.18 9.87
CA LEU A 501 -5.07 18.10 8.88
C LEU A 501 -4.41 18.47 7.54
N SER A 502 -4.80 19.62 6.97
CA SER A 502 -4.30 20.02 5.66
C SER A 502 -2.84 20.45 5.69
N ALA A 503 -2.34 21.01 6.80
CA ALA A 503 -0.91 21.27 6.96
C ALA A 503 -0.10 19.97 7.05
N ALA A 504 -0.58 18.97 7.80
CA ALA A 504 0.04 17.66 7.86
C ALA A 504 0.07 16.96 6.49
N SER A 505 -1.05 16.98 5.77
CA SER A 505 -1.12 16.45 4.39
C SER A 505 -0.14 17.16 3.46
N ALA A 506 -0.11 18.49 3.48
CA ALA A 506 0.81 19.26 2.64
C ALA A 506 2.29 19.02 2.99
N ALA A 507 2.62 18.79 4.27
CA ALA A 507 3.97 18.41 4.68
C ALA A 507 4.35 17.01 4.15
N CYS A 508 3.42 16.05 4.17
CA CYS A 508 3.61 14.77 3.49
C CYS A 508 3.83 14.96 1.98
N ASP A 509 2.99 15.74 1.31
CA ASP A 509 3.11 15.98 -0.13
C ASP A 509 4.45 16.62 -0.50
N HIS A 510 4.90 17.61 0.28
CA HIS A 510 6.19 18.27 0.09
C HIS A 510 7.36 17.29 0.17
N ILE A 511 7.44 16.50 1.25
CA ILE A 511 8.52 15.52 1.40
C ILE A 511 8.41 14.42 0.36
N ARG A 512 7.19 13.96 0.06
CA ARG A 512 6.94 12.90 -0.91
C ARG A 512 7.45 13.30 -2.29
N ASP A 513 7.06 14.46 -2.79
CA ASP A 513 7.50 14.93 -4.10
C ASP A 513 9.00 15.21 -4.12
N TRP A 514 9.55 15.72 -3.02
CA TRP A 514 10.99 15.94 -2.91
C TRP A 514 11.79 14.63 -2.97
N VAL A 515 11.36 13.60 -2.23
CA VAL A 515 12.09 12.32 -2.15
C VAL A 515 11.81 11.41 -3.34
N LEU A 516 10.54 11.27 -3.74
CA LEU A 516 10.11 10.33 -4.78
C LEU A 516 10.07 10.95 -6.18
N GLY A 517 10.18 12.28 -6.27
CA GLY A 517 10.14 13.03 -7.51
C GLY A 517 8.74 13.55 -7.87
N THR A 518 8.71 14.66 -8.60
CA THR A 518 7.49 15.22 -9.17
C THR A 518 7.09 14.47 -10.44
N PRO A 519 5.79 14.28 -10.72
CA PRO A 519 5.35 13.74 -12.00
C PRO A 519 5.85 14.56 -13.19
N GLN A 520 6.07 13.91 -14.33
CA GLN A 520 6.52 14.60 -15.55
C GLN A 520 5.50 15.68 -15.96
N GLY A 521 6.00 16.87 -16.28
CA GLY A 521 5.16 18.01 -16.67
C GLY A 521 4.43 18.69 -15.50
N THR A 522 4.74 18.30 -14.26
CA THR A 522 4.21 18.92 -13.03
C THR A 522 5.33 19.56 -12.22
N TRP A 523 5.11 20.78 -11.76
CA TRP A 523 5.92 21.42 -10.72
C TRP A 523 5.09 21.75 -9.49
N VAL A 524 5.79 21.91 -8.37
CA VAL A 524 5.20 22.23 -7.06
C VAL A 524 5.91 23.42 -6.44
N SER A 525 5.28 24.05 -5.45
CA SER A 525 5.89 25.16 -4.72
C SER A 525 6.69 24.65 -3.52
N MET A 526 7.96 25.06 -3.41
CA MET A 526 8.80 24.82 -2.24
C MET A 526 9.51 26.11 -1.84
N GLY A 527 9.44 26.47 -0.55
CA GLY A 527 10.31 27.49 0.03
C GLY A 527 11.73 26.96 0.12
N VAL A 528 12.65 27.52 -0.66
CA VAL A 528 14.04 27.04 -0.78
C VAL A 528 15.02 28.21 -0.77
N TYR A 529 16.30 27.91 -0.58
CA TYR A 529 17.35 28.94 -0.58
C TYR A 529 17.51 29.55 -1.98
N SER A 530 17.29 30.86 -2.07
CA SER A 530 17.36 31.62 -3.31
C SER A 530 18.80 31.73 -3.81
N ASP A 531 18.99 31.35 -5.08
CA ASP A 531 20.24 31.45 -5.84
C ASP A 531 20.32 32.70 -6.73
N GLY A 532 19.34 33.61 -6.64
CA GLY A 532 19.21 34.77 -7.52
C GLY A 532 18.22 34.58 -8.68
N SER A 533 17.67 33.38 -8.85
CA SER A 533 16.66 33.09 -9.87
C SER A 533 15.49 34.08 -9.83
N TYR A 534 14.98 34.44 -11.00
CA TYR A 534 13.86 35.37 -11.17
C TYR A 534 14.09 36.76 -10.56
N ASN A 535 15.34 37.22 -10.46
CA ASN A 535 15.71 38.49 -9.82
C ASN A 535 15.22 38.58 -8.36
N VAL A 536 15.06 37.45 -7.67
CA VAL A 536 14.81 37.41 -6.24
C VAL A 536 16.17 37.52 -5.53
N PRO A 537 16.33 38.33 -4.46
CA PRO A 537 17.59 38.43 -3.74
C PRO A 537 18.10 37.06 -3.31
N ALA A 538 19.38 36.80 -3.55
CA ALA A 538 20.03 35.57 -3.10
C ALA A 538 20.12 35.56 -1.56
N GLY A 539 20.11 34.35 -0.98
CA GLY A 539 20.26 34.18 0.46
C GLY A 539 19.00 34.48 1.28
N LEU A 540 17.83 34.40 0.65
CA LEU A 540 16.52 34.31 1.30
C LEU A 540 16.00 32.86 1.17
N ILE A 541 15.19 32.40 2.13
CA ILE A 541 14.29 31.26 1.89
C ILE A 541 13.03 31.81 1.23
N TYR A 542 12.85 31.48 -0.06
CA TYR A 542 11.78 32.02 -0.89
C TYR A 542 11.09 30.89 -1.63
N SER A 543 9.77 30.94 -1.76
CA SER A 543 9.01 29.92 -2.47
C SER A 543 9.13 30.07 -3.98
N PHE A 544 9.56 29.00 -4.64
CA PHE A 544 9.73 28.92 -6.09
C PHE A 544 8.93 27.74 -6.66
N PRO A 545 8.60 27.78 -7.98
CA PRO A 545 8.21 26.57 -8.70
C PRO A 545 9.43 25.65 -8.85
N VAL A 546 9.31 24.41 -8.41
CA VAL A 546 10.37 23.42 -8.52
C VAL A 546 9.85 22.09 -9.07
N THR A 547 10.74 21.39 -9.78
CA THR A 547 10.61 19.96 -10.06
C THR A 547 11.58 19.19 -9.16
N CYS A 548 11.22 17.97 -8.79
CA CYS A 548 12.06 17.11 -7.97
C CYS A 548 12.38 15.80 -8.70
N ALA A 549 13.63 15.36 -8.60
CA ALA A 549 14.07 14.06 -9.09
C ALA A 549 15.23 13.57 -8.22
N ASN A 550 15.29 12.27 -7.94
CA ASN A 550 16.38 11.64 -7.19
C ASN A 550 16.66 12.29 -5.82
N GLY A 551 15.63 12.80 -5.14
CA GLY A 551 15.81 13.48 -3.86
C GLY A 551 16.33 14.92 -3.96
N GLU A 552 16.43 15.51 -5.16
CA GLU A 552 16.89 16.88 -5.36
C GLU A 552 15.80 17.71 -6.04
N TRP A 553 15.64 18.96 -5.60
CA TRP A 553 14.77 19.93 -6.26
C TRP A 553 15.59 20.80 -7.22
N THR A 554 14.94 21.28 -8.28
CA THR A 554 15.49 22.25 -9.23
C THR A 554 14.42 23.30 -9.50
N ILE A 555 14.79 24.58 -9.40
CA ILE A 555 13.90 25.69 -9.78
C ILE A 555 13.57 25.56 -11.26
N VAL A 556 12.28 25.59 -11.58
CA VAL A 556 11.82 25.66 -12.98
C VAL A 556 12.27 27.01 -13.52
N GLN A 557 13.06 27.02 -14.58
CA GLN A 557 13.59 28.24 -15.22
C GLN A 557 12.76 28.63 -16.46
N GLY A 558 12.92 29.87 -16.92
CA GLY A 558 12.36 30.32 -18.20
C GLY A 558 10.85 30.65 -18.20
N LEU A 559 10.22 30.72 -17.03
CA LEU A 559 8.83 31.19 -16.92
C LEU A 559 8.75 32.69 -17.19
N SER A 560 7.80 33.12 -18.02
CA SER A 560 7.55 34.54 -18.27
C SER A 560 6.96 35.21 -17.03
N ILE A 561 7.54 36.35 -16.64
CA ILE A 561 7.08 37.18 -15.52
C ILE A 561 6.59 38.51 -16.10
N ASP A 562 5.29 38.76 -16.00
CA ASP A 562 4.68 40.05 -16.40
C ASP A 562 4.85 41.13 -15.30
N ASP A 563 4.49 42.38 -15.62
CA ASP A 563 4.65 43.51 -14.70
C ASP A 563 3.81 43.38 -13.42
N PHE A 564 2.65 42.73 -13.49
CA PHE A 564 1.81 42.47 -12.32
C PHE A 564 2.50 41.48 -11.38
N SER A 565 3.01 40.38 -11.93
CA SER A 565 3.74 39.33 -11.24
C SER A 565 5.01 39.90 -10.62
N ARG A 566 5.82 40.66 -11.39
CA ARG A 566 7.06 41.29 -10.90
C ARG A 566 6.83 42.08 -9.62
N LYS A 567 5.83 42.98 -9.62
CA LYS A 567 5.47 43.79 -8.45
C LYS A 567 5.10 42.94 -7.23
N LYS A 568 4.40 41.82 -7.43
CA LYS A 568 4.04 40.88 -6.35
C LYS A 568 5.25 40.10 -5.84
N LEU A 569 6.14 39.65 -6.73
CA LEU A 569 7.39 38.96 -6.38
C LEU A 569 8.30 39.86 -5.55
N ASP A 570 8.43 41.14 -5.93
CA ASP A 570 9.23 42.14 -5.22
C ASP A 570 8.68 42.42 -3.82
N LEU A 571 7.36 42.64 -3.70
CA LEU A 571 6.72 42.96 -2.43
C LEU A 571 6.92 41.86 -1.39
N THR A 572 6.79 40.59 -1.79
CA THR A 572 7.01 39.47 -0.86
C THR A 572 8.50 39.22 -0.57
N ALA A 573 9.40 39.54 -1.50
CA ALA A 573 10.85 39.51 -1.25
C ALA A 573 11.30 40.62 -0.27
N GLU A 574 10.67 41.80 -0.36
CA GLU A 574 10.88 42.90 0.58
C GLU A 574 10.45 42.51 1.99
N GLU A 575 9.26 41.93 2.18
CA GLU A 575 8.82 41.42 3.48
C GLU A 575 9.82 40.41 4.07
N LEU A 576 10.31 39.47 3.26
CA LEU A 576 11.32 38.48 3.71
C LEU A 576 12.65 39.14 4.10
N SER A 577 13.04 40.21 3.40
CA SER A 577 14.24 40.97 3.72
C SER A 577 14.10 41.73 5.04
N GLU A 578 12.93 42.30 5.31
CA GLU A 578 12.59 42.92 6.60
C GLU A 578 12.56 41.88 7.74
N GLU A 579 11.94 40.72 7.52
CA GLU A 579 11.91 39.65 8.52
C GLU A 579 13.31 39.13 8.83
N LYS A 580 14.16 38.96 7.82
CA LYS A 580 15.57 38.61 7.98
C LYS A 580 16.31 39.63 8.85
N ALA A 581 16.19 40.92 8.54
CA ALA A 581 16.81 41.97 9.33
C ALA A 581 16.31 41.97 10.79
N LEU A 582 15.01 41.78 11.00
CA LEU A 582 14.41 41.68 12.33
C LEU A 582 14.92 40.45 13.09
N ALA A 583 14.98 39.28 12.45
CA ALA A 583 15.48 38.05 13.05
C ALA A 583 16.95 38.20 13.48
N TYR A 584 17.78 38.82 12.66
CA TYR A 584 19.18 39.11 12.99
C TYR A 584 19.30 40.08 14.18
N SER A 585 18.43 41.09 14.25
CA SER A 585 18.41 41.99 15.41
C SER A 585 18.00 41.29 16.71
N CYS A 586 17.38 40.11 16.64
CA CYS A 586 17.03 39.28 17.80
C CYS A 586 18.13 38.27 18.18
N LEU A 587 19.16 38.10 17.36
CA LEU A 587 20.30 37.21 17.61
C LEU A 587 21.45 37.88 18.37
N ASN A 588 21.48 39.22 18.35
CA ASN A 588 22.52 40.05 18.94
C ASN A 588 22.24 40.40 20.40
#